data_AF-A0A5A7VJU7-F1
#
_entry.id   AF-A0A5A7VJU7-F1
#
_cell.length_a   1.000
_cell.length_b   1.000
_cell.length_c   1.000
_cell.angle_alpha   90.00
_cell.angle_beta   90.00
_cell.angle_gamma   90.00
#
_symmetry.space_group_name_H-M   'P 1'
#
loop_
_entity.id
_entity.type
_entity.pdbx_description
1 polymer ?
#
loop_
_entity_poly.entity_id
_entity_poly.type
_entity_poly.pdbx_seq_one_letter_code
_entity_poly.pdbx_strand_id
1 'polypeptide(L)'
;MKHSSARNVIERTFGVLKGRWAILREKSYYPVEVQCRTIFACCLLHNLINREMTTFDIVDNIDEVDSTHVTSVADDLHYIETSNEWTRWRDDLAEEMFSKWKLRNQ
;
A
#
# COMPACT_ATOMS: atom_id res chain seq x y z
N MET A 1 24.42 -17.89 -0.21
CA MET A 1 23.92 -16.90 -1.19
C MET A 1 22.39 -16.97 -1.44
N LYS A 2 21.77 -18.13 -1.67
CA LYS A 2 20.30 -18.22 -1.92
C LYS A 2 19.43 -17.69 -0.77
N HIS A 3 19.81 -17.98 0.49
CA HIS A 3 19.07 -17.51 1.66
C HIS A 3 19.09 -15.97 1.82
N SER A 4 20.22 -15.34 1.54
CA SER A 4 20.37 -13.88 1.64
C SER A 4 19.54 -13.14 0.59
N SER A 5 19.48 -13.68 -0.64
CA SER A 5 18.67 -13.11 -1.72
C SER A 5 17.17 -13.16 -1.41
N ALA A 6 16.66 -14.31 -0.95
CA ALA A 6 15.25 -14.44 -0.57
C ALA A 6 14.89 -13.49 0.59
N ARG A 7 15.76 -13.39 1.59
CA ARG A 7 15.58 -12.47 2.72
C ARG A 7 15.51 -11.01 2.25
N ASN A 8 16.40 -10.60 1.34
CA ASN A 8 16.41 -9.25 0.79
C ASN A 8 15.09 -8.90 0.08
N VAL A 9 14.55 -9.82 -0.74
CA VAL A 9 13.26 -9.61 -1.42
C VAL A 9 12.11 -9.44 -0.42
N ILE A 10 12.12 -10.25 0.65
CA ILE A 10 11.10 -10.16 1.70
C ILE A 10 11.20 -8.83 2.44
N GLU A 11 12.40 -8.42 2.85
CA GLU A 11 12.64 -7.17 3.57
C GLU A 11 12.25 -5.95 2.72
N ARG A 12 12.61 -5.93 1.43
CA ARG A 12 12.20 -4.89 0.48
C ARG A 12 10.68 -4.80 0.34
N THR A 13 10.01 -5.93 0.16
CA THR A 13 8.54 -5.98 0.04
C THR A 13 7.87 -5.38 1.29
N PHE A 14 8.36 -5.71 2.48
CA PHE A 14 7.83 -5.11 3.72
C PHE A 14 8.16 -3.61 3.84
N GLY A 15 9.32 -3.17 3.35
CA GLY A 15 9.69 -1.76 3.27
C GLY A 15 8.67 -0.95 2.45
N VAL A 16 8.35 -1.40 1.25
CA VAL A 16 7.36 -0.76 0.36
C VAL A 16 5.98 -0.71 1.01
N LEU A 17 5.53 -1.83 1.59
CA LEU A 17 4.22 -1.88 2.28
C LEU A 17 4.16 -0.93 3.48
N LYS A 18 5.21 -0.83 4.30
CA LYS A 18 5.27 0.11 5.43
C LYS A 18 5.38 1.57 4.98
N GLY A 19 6.05 1.83 3.86
CA GLY A 19 6.10 3.15 3.23
C GLY A 19 4.70 3.64 2.85
N ARG A 20 3.89 2.78 2.23
CA ARG A 20 2.55 3.12 1.74
C ARG A 20 1.46 3.08 2.82
N TRP A 21 1.54 2.14 3.76
CA TRP A 21 0.48 1.89 4.74
C TRP A 21 0.95 2.24 6.17
N ALA A 22 0.51 3.40 6.69
CA ALA A 22 0.89 3.88 8.02
C ALA A 22 0.58 2.90 9.15
N ILE A 23 -0.50 2.11 9.02
CA ILE A 23 -0.91 1.08 9.99
C ILE A 23 0.16 -0.02 10.20
N LEU A 24 1.08 -0.20 9.24
CA LEU A 24 2.16 -1.18 9.32
C LEU A 24 3.48 -0.61 9.90
N ARG A 25 3.57 0.71 10.11
CA ARG A 25 4.80 1.37 10.58
C ARG A 25 5.04 1.15 12.07
N GLU A 26 3.97 1.20 12.86
CA GLU A 26 4.03 1.05 14.31
C GLU A 26 3.61 -0.35 14.79
N LYS A 27 3.91 -0.64 16.05
CA LYS A 27 3.42 -1.87 16.68
C LYS A 27 1.91 -1.82 16.82
N SER A 28 1.26 -2.83 16.29
CA SER A 28 -0.16 -3.05 16.49
C SER A 28 -0.42 -3.70 17.85
N TYR A 29 -1.44 -3.21 18.55
CA TYR A 29 -1.99 -3.84 19.76
C TYR A 29 -3.08 -4.87 19.46
N TYR A 30 -3.36 -5.13 18.18
CA TYR A 30 -4.37 -6.12 17.77
C TYR A 30 -3.87 -7.55 18.01
N PRO A 31 -4.79 -8.52 18.23
CA PRO A 31 -4.44 -9.93 18.22
C PRO A 31 -3.72 -10.34 16.93
N VAL A 32 -2.83 -11.34 17.02
CA VAL A 32 -1.99 -11.80 15.88
C VAL A 32 -2.84 -12.12 14.64
N GLU A 33 -4.00 -12.73 14.81
CA GLU A 33 -4.89 -13.05 13.70
C GLU A 33 -5.34 -11.79 12.94
N VAL A 34 -5.67 -10.72 13.66
CA VAL A 34 -6.07 -9.45 13.07
C VAL A 34 -4.87 -8.80 12.37
N GLN A 35 -3.67 -8.84 12.97
CA GLN A 35 -2.46 -8.33 12.34
C GLN A 35 -2.18 -9.04 11.01
N CYS A 36 -2.29 -10.37 10.97
CA CYS A 36 -2.13 -11.14 9.73
C CYS A 36 -3.16 -10.71 8.67
N ARG A 37 -4.44 -10.58 9.05
CA ARG A 37 -5.50 -10.13 8.13
C ARG A 37 -5.24 -8.72 7.61
N THR A 38 -4.77 -7.80 8.46
CA THR A 38 -4.37 -6.44 8.05
C THR A 38 -3.25 -6.48 7.03
N ILE A 39 -2.19 -7.27 7.26
CA ILE A 39 -1.07 -7.42 6.32
C ILE A 39 -1.58 -7.95 4.97
N PHE A 40 -2.42 -8.99 4.96
CA PHE A 40 -3.00 -9.52 3.73
C PHE A 40 -3.85 -8.49 2.99
N ALA A 41 -4.69 -7.74 3.70
CA ALA A 41 -5.48 -6.67 3.11
C ALA A 41 -4.59 -5.60 2.45
N CYS A 42 -3.51 -5.17 3.12
CA CYS A 42 -2.53 -4.24 2.57
C CYS A 42 -1.86 -4.76 1.29
N CYS A 43 -1.48 -6.05 1.25
CA CYS A 43 -0.92 -6.68 0.05
C CYS A 43 -1.92 -6.71 -1.11
N LEU A 44 -3.17 -7.13 -0.84
CA LEU A 44 -4.21 -7.23 -1.85
C LEU A 44 -4.56 -5.86 -2.43
N LEU A 45 -4.73 -4.85 -1.58
CA LEU A 45 -4.99 -3.48 -1.99
C LEU A 45 -3.82 -2.89 -2.78
N HIS A 46 -2.58 -3.13 -2.34
CA HIS A 46 -1.40 -2.69 -3.08
C HIS A 46 -1.36 -3.28 -4.49
N ASN A 47 -1.59 -4.58 -4.62
CA ASN A 47 -1.62 -5.26 -5.91
C ASN A 47 -2.77 -4.76 -6.81
N LEU A 48 -3.95 -4.54 -6.22
CA LEU A 48 -5.11 -4.02 -6.96
C LEU A 48 -4.83 -2.61 -7.49
N ILE A 49 -4.30 -1.71 -6.65
CA ILE A 49 -4.01 -0.35 -7.08
C ILE A 49 -2.94 -0.35 -8.17
N ASN A 50 -1.86 -1.12 -8.03
CA ASN A 50 -0.81 -1.17 -9.05
C ASN A 50 -1.30 -1.78 -10.37
N ARG A 51 -2.30 -2.67 -10.32
CA ARG A 51 -2.90 -3.26 -11.52
C ARG A 51 -3.81 -2.28 -12.25
N GLU A 52 -4.67 -1.58 -11.52
CA GLU A 52 -5.69 -0.70 -12.10
C GLU A 52 -5.13 0.70 -12.40
N MET A 53 -4.06 1.11 -11.72
CA MET A 53 -3.33 2.33 -12.02
C MET A 53 -2.02 2.00 -12.72
N THR A 54 -2.08 1.99 -14.05
CA THR A 54 -0.93 1.81 -14.94
C THR A 54 0.15 2.90 -14.78
N THR A 55 -0.06 3.93 -13.95
CA THR A 55 0.84 5.08 -13.80
C THR A 55 0.71 5.76 -12.44
N PHE A 56 0.95 5.02 -11.35
CA PHE A 56 1.51 5.66 -10.15
C PHE A 56 2.83 4.97 -9.85
N ASP A 57 3.85 5.33 -10.63
CA ASP A 57 5.24 5.20 -10.22
C ASP A 57 5.45 6.10 -8.98
N ILE A 58 4.97 5.65 -7.82
CA ILE A 58 5.71 5.91 -6.59
C ILE A 58 6.90 4.98 -6.68
N VAL A 59 7.83 5.42 -7.50
CA VAL A 59 9.19 4.95 -7.67
C VAL A 59 9.60 4.03 -6.52
N ASP A 60 9.60 2.72 -6.81
CA ASP A 60 10.26 1.68 -6.01
C ASP A 60 11.81 1.81 -6.04
N ASN A 61 12.35 2.96 -6.49
CA ASN A 61 13.77 3.31 -6.35
C ASN A 61 14.03 3.75 -4.90
N ILE A 62 14.02 2.78 -4.00
CA ILE A 62 15.06 2.72 -2.97
C ILE A 62 16.15 1.85 -3.59
N ASP A 63 16.83 2.39 -4.60
CA ASP A 63 18.11 1.84 -5.03
C ASP A 63 19.22 2.64 -4.34
N GLU A 64 20.14 1.91 -3.73
CA GLU A 64 21.40 2.38 -3.15
C GLU A 64 21.37 3.65 -2.28
N VAL A 65 21.03 3.51 -0.99
CA VAL A 65 21.72 4.31 0.03
C VAL A 65 22.28 3.38 1.08
N ASP A 66 23.61 3.33 1.04
CA ASP A 66 24.50 2.69 1.99
C ASP A 66 24.07 2.96 3.44
N SER A 67 24.29 1.94 4.26
CA SER A 67 24.04 1.91 5.68
C SER A 67 24.92 2.93 6.41
N THR A 68 24.51 4.19 6.51
CA THR A 68 24.94 5.05 7.63
C THR A 68 23.96 6.21 7.84
N HIS A 69 23.62 6.44 9.12
CA HIS A 69 22.86 7.57 9.66
C HIS A 69 21.32 7.53 9.63
N VAL A 70 20.78 7.08 10.77
CA VAL A 70 19.55 7.67 11.33
C VAL A 70 19.80 9.17 11.50
N THR A 71 19.16 10.00 10.68
CA THR A 71 18.91 11.41 10.99
C THR A 71 17.59 11.84 10.37
N SER A 72 16.58 12.01 11.22
CA SER A 72 15.55 13.06 11.15
C SER A 72 15.12 13.56 9.76
N VAL A 73 14.17 12.86 9.13
CA VAL A 73 13.12 13.49 8.31
C VAL A 73 11.80 12.80 8.66
N ALA A 74 11.43 12.93 9.93
CA ALA A 74 10.10 12.59 10.45
C ALA A 74 9.17 13.82 10.43
N ASP A 75 9.57 14.91 9.77
CA ASP A 75 8.75 16.09 9.54
C ASP A 75 8.38 16.16 8.06
N ASP A 76 7.09 16.38 7.81
CA ASP A 76 6.46 16.63 6.51
C ASP A 76 6.22 15.44 5.56
N LEU A 77 5.54 14.40 6.05
CA LEU A 77 4.42 13.86 5.23
C LEU A 77 3.18 14.71 5.53
N HIS A 78 3.21 15.93 5.00
CA HIS A 78 2.10 16.87 5.03
C HIS A 78 0.94 16.23 4.26
N TYR A 79 -0.07 15.76 4.99
CA TYR A 79 -1.44 15.52 4.52
C TYR A 79 -1.57 14.87 3.13
N ILE A 80 -1.77 13.55 3.09
CA ILE A 80 -2.28 12.88 1.88
C ILE A 80 -3.75 13.31 1.73
N GLU A 81 -3.96 14.47 1.11
CA GLU A 81 -5.30 14.89 0.69
C GLU A 81 -5.80 13.89 -0.35
N THR A 82 -6.96 13.29 -0.12
CA THR A 82 -7.66 12.57 -1.19
C THR A 82 -7.90 13.55 -2.31
N SER A 83 -7.12 13.44 -3.39
CA SER A 83 -7.34 14.22 -4.61
C SER A 83 -8.82 14.14 -4.97
N ASN A 84 -9.40 15.26 -5.39
CA ASN A 84 -10.77 15.30 -5.91
C ASN A 84 -10.98 14.29 -7.05
N GLU A 85 -9.93 13.96 -7.80
CA GLU A 85 -9.90 12.89 -8.80
C GLU A 85 -10.08 11.51 -8.18
N TRP A 86 -9.48 11.26 -7.02
CA TRP A 86 -9.62 9.99 -6.30
C TRP A 86 -11.02 9.78 -5.78
N THR A 87 -11.61 10.83 -5.21
CA THR A 87 -12.99 10.79 -4.74
C THR A 87 -13.93 10.49 -5.90
N ARG A 88 -13.76 11.19 -7.03
CA ARG A 88 -14.57 10.98 -8.23
C ARG A 88 -14.43 9.56 -8.79
N TRP A 89 -13.20 9.06 -8.95
CA TRP A 89 -12.99 7.71 -9.48
C TRP A 89 -13.63 6.62 -8.61
N ARG A 90 -13.55 6.76 -7.27
CA ARG A 90 -14.22 5.82 -6.36
C ARG A 90 -15.73 5.88 -6.48
N ASP A 91 -16.30 7.08 -6.62
CA ASP A 91 -17.76 7.26 -6.74
C ASP A 91 -18.25 6.67 -8.06
N ASP A 92 -17.54 6.90 -9.16
CA ASP A 92 -17.84 6.31 -10.48
C ASP A 92 -17.80 4.78 -10.44
N LEU A 93 -16.77 4.20 -9.81
CA LEU A 93 -16.66 2.74 -9.64
C LEU A 93 -17.81 2.17 -8.80
N ALA A 94 -18.20 2.85 -7.72
CA ALA A 94 -19.30 2.43 -6.87
C ALA A 94 -20.63 2.45 -7.64
N GLU A 95 -20.86 3.47 -8.45
CA GLU A 95 -22.05 3.60 -9.30
C GLU A 95 -22.10 2.51 -10.37
N GLU A 96 -20.97 2.18 -10.99
CA GLU A 96 -20.88 1.09 -11.96
C GLU A 96 -21.17 -0.27 -11.31
N MET A 97 -20.57 -0.55 -10.15
CA MET A 97 -20.80 -1.78 -9.41
C MET A 97 -22.26 -1.94 -9.01
N PHE A 98 -22.89 -0.87 -8.51
CA PHE A 98 -24.30 -0.86 -8.12
C PHE A 98 -25.23 -1.04 -9.34
N SER A 99 -24.93 -0.37 -10.45
CA SER A 99 -25.69 -0.51 -11.70
C SER A 99 -25.64 -1.93 -12.25
N LYS A 100 -24.45 -2.55 -12.26
CA LYS A 100 -24.28 -3.97 -12.63
C LYS A 100 -25.03 -4.92 -11.70
N TRP A 101 -25.07 -4.63 -10.41
CA TRP A 101 -25.87 -5.41 -9.46
C TRP A 101 -27.36 -5.30 -9.77
N LYS A 102 -27.87 -4.08 -10.00
CA LYS A 102 -29.28 -3.83 -10.30
C LYS A 102 -29.74 -4.57 -11.57
N LEU A 103 -28.91 -4.59 -12.60
CA LEU A 103 -29.18 -5.32 -13.85
C LEU A 103 -29.24 -6.84 -13.69
N ARG A 104 -28.52 -7.41 -12.71
CA ARG A 104 -28.53 -8.85 -12.43
C ARG A 104 -29.69 -9.28 -11.52
N ASN A 105 -30.30 -8.34 -10.83
CA ASN A 105 -31.33 -8.56 -9.82
C ASN A 105 -32.72 -8.05 -10.27
N GLN A 106 -32.89 -7.87 -11.58
CA GLN A 106 -34.14 -7.58 -12.27
C GLN A 106 -34.56 -8.79 -13.08
#